data_AF-A0AAV4G3G6-F1
#
_entry.id   AF-A0AAV4G3G6-F1
#
_cell.length_a   1.000
_cell.length_b   1.000
_cell.length_c   1.000
_cell.angle_alpha   90.00
_cell.angle_beta   90.00
_cell.angle_gamma   90.00
#
_symmetry.space_group_name_H-M   'P 1'
#
loop_
_entity.id
_entity.type
_entity.pdbx_description
1 polymer ?
#
loop_
_entity_poly.entity_id
_entity_poly.type
_entity_poly.pdbx_seq_one_letter_code
_entity_poly.pdbx_strand_id
1 'polypeptide(L)'
;MRSWILERGDAERVPDDEVEATTRWYIPHHGVYHPKKPGKIRVVFDCSARHLGICLNDLLLQGPDLVNALSGVLCRFRKRPIAFSCDIEKMYHQFHVPKPHRDYLRFLWWENGDTNAPLVDYRMKVHIYGAKSFPACANFGLKQLAKDNSFVSPSASISSTRFLCV
;
A
#
# COMPACT_ATOMS: atom_id res chain seq x y z
N MET A 1 1.48 8.97 -15.18
CA MET A 1 1.40 8.88 -13.74
C MET A 1 1.20 10.31 -13.33
N ARG A 2 0.11 10.62 -12.65
CA ARG A 2 -0.05 11.99 -12.18
C ARG A 2 1.11 12.30 -11.22
N SER A 3 1.67 13.49 -11.34
CA SER A 3 2.82 13.98 -10.57
C SER A 3 2.68 13.75 -9.05
N TRP A 4 1.45 13.71 -8.54
CA TRP A 4 1.15 13.59 -7.10
C TRP A 4 1.82 12.42 -6.37
N ILE A 5 2.05 11.25 -7.00
CA ILE A 5 2.65 10.10 -6.29
C ILE A 5 4.15 10.27 -6.08
N LEU A 6 4.80 11.00 -7.00
CA LEU A 6 6.20 11.42 -6.87
C LEU A 6 6.29 12.60 -5.91
N GLU A 7 5.39 13.59 -6.03
CA GLU A 7 5.33 14.76 -5.13
C GLU A 7 5.09 14.37 -3.67
N ARG A 8 4.23 13.39 -3.39
CA ARG A 8 4.00 12.85 -2.04
C ARG A 8 5.15 11.99 -1.52
N GLY A 9 6.08 11.58 -2.39
CA GLY A 9 7.18 10.69 -2.03
C GLY A 9 6.76 9.23 -1.82
N ASP A 10 5.62 8.82 -2.37
CA ASP A 10 5.14 7.42 -2.36
C ASP A 10 5.97 6.55 -3.33
N ALA A 11 6.51 7.16 -4.40
CA ALA A 11 7.39 6.53 -5.38
C ALA A 11 8.61 7.43 -5.66
N GLU A 12 9.69 6.84 -6.17
CA GLU A 12 10.89 7.54 -6.63
C GLU A 12 11.37 6.96 -7.96
N ARG A 13 12.04 7.79 -8.76
CA ARG A 13 12.83 7.30 -9.90
C ARG A 13 13.96 6.44 -9.33
N VAL A 14 14.24 5.31 -9.97
CA VAL A 14 15.40 4.49 -9.63
C VAL A 14 16.67 5.28 -10.02
N PRO A 15 17.64 5.46 -9.12
CA PRO A 15 18.91 6.10 -9.46
C PRO A 15 19.59 5.40 -10.64
N ASP A 16 20.22 6.15 -11.54
CA ASP A 16 20.79 5.62 -12.79
C ASP A 16 21.86 4.55 -12.53
N ASP A 17 22.59 4.65 -11.41
CA ASP A 17 23.57 3.67 -10.92
C ASP A 17 22.94 2.41 -10.31
N GLU A 18 21.66 2.45 -9.93
CA GLU A 18 20.90 1.32 -9.39
C GLU A 18 19.99 0.65 -10.44
N VAL A 19 19.87 1.20 -11.66
CA VAL A 19 19.00 0.64 -12.71
C VAL A 19 19.36 -0.83 -12.95
N GLU A 20 20.65 -1.13 -13.12
CA GLU A 20 21.16 -2.49 -13.36
C GLU A 20 21.42 -3.33 -12.11
N ALA A 21 20.72 -3.03 -11.00
CA ALA A 21 20.77 -3.87 -9.81
C ALA A 21 20.46 -5.35 -10.12
N THR A 22 21.23 -6.26 -9.52
CA THR A 22 21.17 -7.71 -9.79
C THR A 22 19.86 -8.37 -9.36
N THR A 23 19.16 -7.78 -8.38
CA THR A 23 17.93 -8.34 -7.82
C THR A 23 16.80 -7.32 -7.90
N ARG A 24 15.97 -7.42 -8.96
CA ARG A 24 14.85 -6.51 -9.23
C ARG A 24 13.60 -7.27 -9.69
N TRP A 25 12.43 -6.72 -9.39
CA TRP A 25 11.14 -7.22 -9.89
C TRP A 25 10.28 -6.08 -10.40
N TYR A 26 9.77 -6.22 -11.62
CA TYR A 26 8.86 -5.25 -12.23
C TYR A 26 7.43 -5.71 -12.07
N ILE A 27 6.60 -4.84 -11.51
CA ILE A 27 5.17 -5.08 -11.32
C ILE A 27 4.42 -4.39 -12.46
N PRO A 28 3.70 -5.16 -13.30
CA PRO A 28 2.84 -4.56 -14.31
C PRO A 28 1.73 -3.77 -13.62
N HIS A 29 1.36 -2.67 -14.25
CA HIS A 29 0.29 -1.81 -13.75
C HIS A 29 -0.60 -1.34 -14.89
N HIS A 30 -1.83 -0.97 -14.53
CA HIS A 30 -2.78 -0.39 -15.46
C HIS A 30 -3.70 0.61 -14.75
N GLY A 31 -4.26 1.53 -15.53
CA GLY A 31 -5.24 2.50 -15.05
C GLY A 31 -6.65 1.93 -15.09
N VAL A 32 -7.35 1.96 -13.96
CA VAL A 32 -8.77 1.63 -13.85
C VAL A 32 -9.59 2.92 -13.73
N TYR A 33 -10.66 2.99 -14.52
CA TYR A 33 -11.58 4.12 -14.59
C TYR A 33 -12.93 3.71 -14.01
N HIS A 34 -13.53 4.57 -13.19
CA HIS A 34 -14.83 4.29 -12.59
C HIS A 34 -15.89 5.25 -13.15
N PRO A 35 -17.00 4.76 -13.76
CA PRO A 35 -18.00 5.62 -14.38
C PRO A 35 -18.58 6.69 -13.44
N LYS A 36 -18.83 6.34 -12.16
CA LYS A 36 -19.31 7.27 -11.13
C LYS A 36 -18.26 8.25 -10.58
N LYS A 37 -16.99 8.17 -11.03
CA LYS A 37 -15.90 9.07 -10.60
C LYS A 37 -15.10 9.52 -11.84
N PRO A 38 -15.74 10.25 -12.76
CA PRO A 38 -15.08 10.70 -13.99
C PRO A 38 -13.86 11.55 -13.65
N GLY A 39 -12.80 11.42 -14.45
CA GLY A 39 -11.54 12.13 -14.22
C GLY A 39 -10.69 11.62 -13.05
N LYS A 40 -11.07 10.55 -12.35
CA LYS A 40 -10.23 9.91 -11.32
C LYS A 40 -9.74 8.53 -11.78
N ILE A 41 -8.47 8.46 -12.16
CA ILE A 41 -7.78 7.21 -12.51
C ILE A 41 -7.25 6.56 -11.24
N ARG A 42 -7.41 5.24 -11.13
CA ARG A 42 -6.77 4.40 -10.10
C ARG A 42 -5.70 3.54 -10.77
N VAL A 43 -4.44 3.68 -10.36
CA VAL A 43 -3.39 2.77 -10.81
C VAL A 43 -3.51 1.49 -10.00
N VAL A 44 -3.60 0.36 -10.69
CA VAL A 44 -3.62 -0.97 -10.10
C VAL A 44 -2.32 -1.67 -10.47
N PHE A 45 -1.62 -2.15 -9.45
CA PHE A 45 -0.43 -2.97 -9.60
C PHE A 45 -0.82 -4.45 -9.48
N ASP A 46 -0.36 -5.28 -10.41
CA ASP A 46 -0.65 -6.71 -10.41
C ASP A 46 0.55 -7.50 -9.91
N CYS A 47 0.60 -7.72 -8.59
CA CYS A 47 1.63 -8.54 -7.95
C CYS A 47 1.43 -10.05 -8.18
N SER A 48 0.35 -10.46 -8.84
CA SER A 48 0.07 -11.86 -9.20
C SER A 48 0.48 -12.18 -10.64
N ALA A 49 0.86 -11.18 -11.42
CA ALA A 49 1.40 -11.36 -12.76
C ALA A 49 2.62 -12.28 -12.72
N ARG A 50 2.60 -13.32 -13.56
CA ARG A 50 3.65 -14.34 -13.62
C ARG A 50 4.69 -13.99 -14.68
N HIS A 51 5.95 -14.19 -14.33
CA HIS A 51 7.07 -14.17 -15.24
C HIS A 51 7.94 -15.40 -14.97
N LEU A 52 8.30 -16.15 -16.02
CA LEU A 52 9.07 -17.40 -15.91
C LEU A 52 8.50 -18.37 -14.86
N GLY A 53 7.17 -18.46 -14.78
CA GLY A 53 6.47 -19.39 -13.88
C GLY A 53 6.26 -18.90 -12.45
N ILE A 54 6.87 -17.79 -12.02
CA ILE A 54 6.74 -17.24 -10.66
C ILE A 54 6.05 -15.88 -10.67
N CYS A 55 5.35 -15.51 -9.60
CA CYS A 55 4.92 -14.14 -9.35
C CYS A 55 5.42 -13.62 -8.00
N LEU A 56 5.36 -12.30 -7.79
CA LEU A 56 5.81 -11.69 -6.54
C LEU A 56 5.08 -12.28 -5.32
N ASN A 57 3.78 -12.53 -5.43
CA ASN A 57 2.98 -13.11 -4.36
C ASN A 57 3.37 -14.54 -3.96
N ASP A 58 4.04 -15.30 -4.84
CA ASP A 58 4.58 -16.63 -4.52
C ASP A 58 5.80 -16.54 -3.59
N LEU A 59 6.52 -15.41 -3.62
CA LEU A 59 7.75 -15.18 -2.87
C LEU A 59 7.54 -14.39 -1.57
N LEU A 60 6.35 -13.80 -1.38
CA LEU A 60 6.02 -13.01 -0.21
C LEU A 60 5.33 -13.85 0.88
N LEU A 61 5.84 -13.75 2.11
CA LEU A 61 5.17 -14.30 3.29
C LEU A 61 3.91 -13.49 3.60
N GLN A 62 2.75 -14.14 3.66
CA GLN A 62 1.47 -13.50 3.93
C GLN A 62 1.43 -12.71 5.24
N GLY A 63 2.13 -13.22 6.26
CA GLY A 63 1.98 -12.77 7.64
C GLY A 63 0.67 -13.27 8.28
N PRO A 64 0.49 -13.01 9.58
CA PRO A 64 -0.72 -13.38 10.31
C PRO A 64 -1.92 -12.53 9.89
N ASP A 65 -3.12 -13.10 10.00
CA ASP A 65 -4.35 -12.30 9.91
C ASP A 65 -4.51 -11.46 11.18
N LEU A 66 -4.39 -10.15 11.00
CA LEU A 66 -4.51 -9.16 12.07
C LEU A 66 -5.81 -8.36 11.98
N VAL A 67 -6.70 -8.69 11.05
CA VAL A 67 -7.97 -7.98 10.90
C VAL A 67 -8.92 -8.41 12.03
N ASN A 68 -9.61 -7.45 12.65
CA ASN A 68 -10.64 -7.80 13.62
C ASN A 68 -11.86 -8.35 12.87
N ALA A 69 -12.43 -9.44 13.40
CA ALA A 69 -13.70 -9.96 12.89
C ALA A 69 -14.77 -8.85 12.84
N LEU A 70 -15.36 -8.63 11.67
CA LEU A 70 -16.33 -7.57 11.43
C LEU A 70 -17.52 -7.66 12.40
N SER A 71 -18.01 -8.86 12.68
CA SER A 71 -19.06 -9.10 13.67
C SER A 71 -18.66 -8.59 15.06
N GLY A 72 -17.42 -8.84 15.48
CA GLY A 72 -16.88 -8.33 16.74
C GLY A 72 -16.80 -6.82 16.78
N VAL A 73 -16.37 -6.18 15.68
CA VAL A 73 -16.33 -4.72 15.56
C VAL A 73 -17.73 -4.13 15.64
N LEU A 74 -18.69 -4.64 14.87
CA LEU A 74 -20.09 -4.18 14.86
C LEU A 74 -20.76 -4.34 16.23
N CYS A 75 -20.55 -5.49 16.89
CA CYS A 75 -21.08 -5.72 18.24
C CYS A 75 -20.53 -4.71 19.25
N ARG A 76 -19.24 -4.36 19.20
CA ARG A 76 -18.66 -3.34 20.08
C ARG A 76 -19.17 -1.93 19.74
N PHE A 77 -19.34 -1.62 18.45
CA PHE A 77 -19.82 -0.31 17.97
C PHE A 77 -21.21 0.01 18.52
N ARG A 78 -22.06 -1.01 18.70
CA ARG A 78 -23.41 -0.89 19.27
C ARG A 78 -23.48 -0.81 20.80
N LYS A 79 -22.37 -1.00 21.53
CA LYS A 79 -22.39 -1.04 23.01
C LYS A 79 -22.58 0.33 23.66
N ARG A 80 -22.32 1.43 22.93
CA ARG A 80 -22.34 2.80 23.45
C ARG A 80 -23.26 3.65 22.57
N PRO A 81 -23.87 4.72 23.12
CA PRO A 81 -24.82 5.55 22.38
C PRO A 81 -24.18 6.39 21.27
N ILE A 82 -22.86 6.61 21.33
CA ILE A 82 -22.10 7.43 20.39
C ILE A 82 -20.89 6.63 19.91
N ALA A 83 -20.62 6.69 18.62
CA ALA A 83 -19.47 6.03 18.00
C ALA A 83 -18.83 6.92 16.94
N PHE A 84 -17.50 6.83 16.82
CA PHE A 84 -16.72 7.55 15.83
C PHE A 84 -16.17 6.58 14.78
N SER A 85 -16.20 6.98 13.53
CA SER A 85 -15.61 6.25 12.41
C SER A 85 -14.80 7.20 11.55
N CYS A 86 -13.61 6.76 11.12
CA CYS A 86 -12.79 7.47 10.16
C CYS A 86 -12.23 6.49 9.12
N ASP A 87 -11.92 7.01 7.94
CA ASP A 87 -11.22 6.29 6.89
C ASP A 87 -9.77 6.79 6.83
N ILE A 88 -8.80 5.87 6.84
CA ILE A 88 -7.39 6.23 6.67
C ILE A 88 -7.13 6.30 5.16
N GLU A 89 -7.00 7.52 4.65
CA GLU A 89 -6.77 7.74 3.23
C GLU A 89 -5.50 6.99 2.78
N LYS A 90 -5.67 6.07 1.82
CA LYS A 90 -4.57 5.25 1.26
C LYS A 90 -3.76 4.55 2.36
N MET A 91 -4.42 3.86 3.29
CA MET A 91 -3.78 3.22 4.46
C MET A 91 -2.43 2.53 4.16
N TYR A 92 -2.33 1.72 3.08
CA TYR A 92 -1.08 1.04 2.75
C TYR A 92 0.06 2.02 2.40
N HIS A 93 -0.25 3.15 1.78
CA HIS A 93 0.74 4.17 1.44
C HIS A 93 1.30 4.89 2.66
N GLN A 94 0.65 4.77 3.83
CA GLN A 94 1.13 5.38 5.08
C GLN A 94 2.32 4.63 5.69
N PHE A 95 2.67 3.46 5.15
CA PHE A 95 3.76 2.63 5.64
C PHE A 95 4.84 2.51 4.57
N HIS A 96 6.07 2.88 4.92
CA HIS A 96 7.22 2.80 4.03
C HIS A 96 7.80 1.39 3.96
N VAL A 97 8.17 0.99 2.74
CA VAL A 97 8.92 -0.25 2.49
C VAL A 97 10.41 0.02 2.78
N PRO A 98 11.10 -0.87 3.51
CA PRO A 98 12.53 -0.78 3.74
C PRO A 98 13.31 -0.68 2.42
N LYS A 99 14.34 0.17 2.37
CA LYS A 99 15.15 0.41 1.15
C LYS A 99 15.57 -0.89 0.43
N PRO A 100 16.09 -1.93 1.11
CA PRO A 100 16.53 -3.15 0.44
C PRO A 100 15.43 -3.93 -0.30
N HIS A 101 14.14 -3.64 -0.02
CA HIS A 101 13.01 -4.37 -0.60
C HIS A 101 12.27 -3.56 -1.68
N ARG A 102 12.63 -2.28 -1.89
CA ARG A 102 11.92 -1.42 -2.85
C ARG A 102 12.12 -1.85 -4.29
N ASP A 103 13.24 -2.49 -4.60
CA ASP A 103 13.55 -2.98 -5.95
C ASP A 103 12.70 -4.18 -6.39
N TYR A 104 11.95 -4.79 -5.47
CA TYR A 104 10.90 -5.75 -5.82
C TYR A 104 9.59 -5.09 -6.24
N LEU A 105 9.49 -3.77 -6.09
CA LEU A 105 8.30 -2.96 -6.38
C LEU A 105 8.58 -1.96 -7.51
N ARG A 106 9.43 -2.35 -8.48
CA ARG A 106 9.72 -1.51 -9.64
C ARG A 106 8.55 -1.51 -10.60
N PHE A 107 8.44 -0.42 -11.36
CA PHE A 107 7.50 -0.29 -12.46
C PHE A 107 8.06 0.67 -13.50
N LEU A 108 7.62 0.47 -14.74
CA LEU A 108 8.03 1.31 -15.86
C LEU A 108 7.00 2.40 -16.11
N TRP A 109 7.45 3.61 -16.44
CA TRP A 109 6.56 4.73 -16.76
C TRP A 109 7.17 5.68 -17.80
N TRP A 110 6.31 6.30 -18.62
CA TRP A 110 6.69 7.37 -19.55
C TRP A 110 6.57 8.75 -18.91
N GLU A 111 7.68 9.47 -18.76
CA GLU A 111 7.66 10.83 -18.22
C GLU A 111 6.73 11.75 -19.02
N ASN A 112 6.00 12.60 -18.32
CA ASN A 112 4.99 13.51 -18.89
C ASN A 112 3.88 12.83 -19.72
N GLY A 113 3.79 11.49 -19.70
CA GLY A 113 2.86 10.73 -20.52
C GLY A 113 3.23 10.68 -22.00
N ASP A 114 4.46 11.05 -22.37
CA ASP A 114 4.94 10.94 -23.75
C ASP A 114 5.33 9.51 -24.07
N THR A 115 4.47 8.79 -24.79
CA THR A 115 4.71 7.40 -25.18
C THR A 115 5.81 7.24 -26.23
N ASN A 116 6.30 8.33 -26.83
CA ASN A 116 7.44 8.30 -27.75
C ASN A 116 8.78 8.47 -27.01
N ALA A 117 8.75 8.92 -25.75
CA ALA A 117 9.93 9.03 -24.92
C ALA A 117 10.40 7.64 -24.44
N PRO A 118 11.67 7.50 -24.02
CA PRO A 118 12.14 6.29 -23.36
C PRO A 118 11.34 5.97 -22.09
N LEU A 119 11.17 4.68 -21.80
CA LEU A 119 10.64 4.24 -20.52
C LEU A 119 11.63 4.54 -19.41
N VAL A 120 11.10 4.94 -18.26
CA VAL A 120 11.89 5.25 -17.06
C VAL A 120 11.53 4.29 -15.94
N ASP A 121 12.55 3.84 -15.22
CA ASP A 121 12.46 3.00 -14.05
C ASP A 121 12.05 3.78 -12.81
N TYR A 122 10.94 3.37 -12.20
CA TYR A 122 10.50 3.86 -10.91
C TYR A 122 10.38 2.70 -9.92
N ARG A 123 10.39 3.03 -8.63
CA ARG A 123 10.08 2.08 -7.55
C ARG A 123 9.16 2.69 -6.51
N MET A 124 8.27 1.87 -5.97
CA MET A 124 7.42 2.26 -4.86
C MET A 124 8.23 2.28 -3.56
N LYS A 125 8.04 3.33 -2.76
CA LYS A 125 8.63 3.50 -1.42
C LYS A 125 7.69 3.08 -0.31
N VAL A 126 6.44 2.79 -0.64
CA VAL A 126 5.34 2.50 0.29
C VAL A 126 4.63 1.22 -0.14
N HIS A 127 3.85 0.65 0.77
CA HIS A 127 3.08 -0.55 0.47
C HIS A 127 1.95 -0.25 -0.55
N ILE A 128 1.86 -1.07 -1.59
CA ILE A 128 0.84 -1.00 -2.66
C ILE A 128 -0.26 -2.05 -2.50
N TYR A 129 -1.42 -1.78 -3.11
CA TYR A 129 -2.46 -2.80 -3.21
C TYR A 129 -2.00 -3.96 -4.11
N GLY A 130 -2.40 -5.20 -3.78
CA GLY A 130 -2.15 -6.39 -4.59
C GLY A 130 -1.07 -7.33 -4.07
N ALA A 131 -0.18 -6.86 -3.18
CA ALA A 131 0.85 -7.69 -2.55
C ALA A 131 0.31 -8.45 -1.32
N LYS A 132 0.55 -9.76 -1.26
CA LYS A 132 0.01 -10.68 -0.25
C LYS A 132 0.41 -10.35 1.20
N SER A 133 1.61 -9.83 1.41
CA SER A 133 2.16 -9.54 2.74
C SER A 133 1.71 -8.18 3.31
N PHE A 134 1.25 -7.28 2.45
CA PHE A 134 1.07 -5.87 2.82
C PHE A 134 -0.12 -5.60 3.75
N PRO A 135 -1.25 -6.33 3.65
CA PRO A 135 -2.33 -6.22 4.64
C PRO A 135 -1.84 -6.51 6.06
N ALA A 136 -1.01 -7.54 6.26
CA ALA A 136 -0.47 -7.88 7.57
C ALA A 136 0.49 -6.78 8.07
N CYS A 137 1.40 -6.29 7.22
CA CYS A 137 2.33 -5.21 7.57
C CYS A 137 1.59 -3.93 8.00
N ALA A 138 0.59 -3.50 7.23
CA ALA A 138 -0.16 -2.27 7.51
C ALA A 138 -1.03 -2.40 8.77
N ASN A 139 -1.69 -3.54 8.97
CA ASN A 139 -2.45 -3.79 10.19
C ASN A 139 -1.55 -3.86 11.43
N PHE A 140 -0.38 -4.51 11.31
CA PHE A 140 0.60 -4.54 12.38
C PHE A 140 1.07 -3.13 12.73
N GLY A 141 1.51 -2.36 11.72
CA GLY A 141 1.97 -0.99 11.91
C GLY A 141 0.92 -0.10 12.57
N LEU A 142 -0.35 -0.20 12.14
CA LEU A 142 -1.42 0.58 12.74
C LEU A 142 -1.72 0.17 14.19
N LYS A 143 -1.71 -1.13 14.50
CA LYS A 143 -1.86 -1.61 15.89
C LYS A 143 -0.68 -1.20 16.76
N GLN A 144 0.54 -1.20 16.21
CA GLN A 144 1.74 -0.78 16.93
C GLN A 144 1.69 0.71 17.23
N LEU A 145 1.35 1.55 16.25
CA LEU A 145 1.14 2.99 16.45
C LEU A 145 0.09 3.27 17.52
N ALA A 146 -1.00 2.50 17.55
CA ALA A 146 -2.01 2.62 18.59
C ALA A 146 -1.43 2.28 19.98
N LYS A 147 -0.63 1.22 20.11
CA LYS A 147 0.03 0.87 21.38
C LYS A 147 1.01 1.95 21.82
N ASP A 148 1.85 2.43 20.93
CA ASP A 148 2.91 3.40 21.23
C ASP A 148 2.32 4.73 21.71
N ASN A 149 1.15 5.11 21.18
CA ASN A 149 0.46 6.34 21.55
C ASN A 149 -0.58 6.16 22.67
N SER A 150 -0.61 4.99 23.33
CA SER A 150 -1.62 4.69 24.36
C SER A 150 -1.59 5.60 25.58
N PHE A 151 -0.42 6.15 25.93
CA PHE A 151 -0.29 7.11 27.04
C PHE A 151 -0.76 8.51 26.66
N VAL A 152 -0.59 8.91 25.40
CA VAL A 152 -0.93 10.25 24.90
C VAL A 152 -2.42 10.35 24.55
N SER A 153 -3.01 9.27 24.02
CA SER A 153 -4.43 9.24 23.65
C SER A 153 -5.05 7.86 23.90
N PRO A 154 -5.32 7.50 25.17
CA PRO A 154 -5.81 6.16 25.54
C PRO A 154 -7.09 5.75 24.79
N SER A 155 -8.03 6.68 24.62
CA SER A 155 -9.29 6.45 23.92
C SER A 155 -9.10 6.19 22.42
N ALA A 156 -8.13 6.85 21.78
CA ALA A 156 -7.81 6.64 20.37
C ALA A 156 -7.12 5.29 20.17
N SER A 157 -6.18 4.94 21.05
CA SER A 157 -5.46 3.66 21.01
C SER A 157 -6.37 2.45 21.19
N ILE A 158 -7.34 2.53 22.11
CA ILE A 158 -8.37 1.50 22.28
C ILE A 158 -9.24 1.40 21.01
N SER A 159 -9.58 2.54 20.42
CA SER A 159 -10.40 2.61 19.20
C SER A 159 -9.70 1.95 18.01
N SER A 160 -8.46 2.34 17.72
CA SER A 160 -7.63 1.79 16.63
C SER A 160 -7.31 0.31 16.78
N THR A 161 -7.29 -0.22 18.02
CA THR A 161 -6.99 -1.64 18.23
C THR A 161 -8.25 -2.51 18.19
N ARG A 162 -9.39 -2.01 18.70
CA ARG A 162 -10.62 -2.81 18.87
C ARG A 162 -11.67 -2.62 17.79
N PHE A 163 -11.65 -1.52 17.05
CA PHE A 163 -12.71 -1.15 16.10
C PHE A 163 -12.20 -1.02 14.66
N LEU A 164 -10.92 -1.29 14.44
CA LEU A 164 -10.34 -1.34 13.12
C LEU A 164 -10.85 -2.57 12.35
N CYS A 165 -11.53 -2.32 11.24
CA CYS A 165 -11.67 -3.25 10.12
C CYS A 165 -10.89 -2.64 8.95
N VAL A 166 -9.99 -3.42 8.35
CA VAL A 166 -9.29 -3.07 7.09
C VAL A 166 -9.62 -4.13 6.07
#